data_AF-A0A7Z9LAX0-F1
#
_entry.id   AF-A0A7Z9LAX0-F1
#
_cell.length_a   1.000
_cell.length_b   1.000
_cell.length_c   1.000
_cell.angle_alpha   90.00
_cell.angle_beta   90.00
_cell.angle_gamma   90.00
#
_symmetry.space_group_name_H-M   'P 1'
#
loop_
_entity.id
_entity.type
_entity.pdbx_description
1 polymer ?
#
loop_
_entity_poly.entity_id
_entity_poly.type
_entity_poly.pdbx_seq_one_letter_code
_entity_poly.pdbx_strand_id
1 'polypeptide(L)'
;MSRPIEAITFDLWDTIVVDDSDEAKRQAMGLPSKRLQRRLLLWQALDRHQSVDQVRVSGAYDAIDTAFNEAWHDQHVTWPIADRLEKILDALGRNLPEQEFLELVRAHEEMEVEVFPDLVDGCRDRWARRATEKPRGLRGENSPSSCRLH
;
A
#
# COMPACT_ATOMS: atom_id res chain seq x y z
N MET A 1 -18.01 -1.18 39.07
CA MET A 1 -18.78 -0.88 37.85
C MET A 1 -17.85 -1.03 36.66
N SER A 2 -18.25 -1.82 35.64
CA SER A 2 -17.46 -2.01 34.42
C SER A 2 -17.55 -0.75 33.56
N ARG A 3 -16.40 -0.21 33.13
CA ARG A 3 -16.36 0.87 32.14
C ARG A 3 -16.85 0.31 30.80
N PRO A 4 -17.79 0.97 30.11
CA PRO A 4 -18.22 0.52 28.79
C PRO A 4 -17.07 0.62 27.79
N ILE A 5 -16.99 -0.32 26.84
CA ILE A 5 -16.04 -0.23 25.71
C ILE A 5 -16.39 1.02 24.90
N GLU A 6 -15.39 1.88 24.69
CA GLU A 6 -15.56 3.19 24.04
C GLU A 6 -15.21 3.12 22.54
N ALA A 7 -14.21 2.32 22.16
CA ALA A 7 -13.79 2.12 20.78
C ALA A 7 -13.28 0.69 20.54
N ILE A 8 -13.37 0.24 19.29
CA ILE A 8 -12.75 -0.99 18.79
C ILE A 8 -12.01 -0.61 17.51
N THR A 9 -10.70 -0.85 17.47
CA THR A 9 -9.89 -0.76 16.26
C THR A 9 -9.77 -2.14 15.64
N PHE A 10 -9.79 -2.19 14.31
CA PHE A 10 -9.58 -3.40 13.54
C PHE A 10 -8.35 -3.18 12.69
N ASP A 11 -7.54 -4.23 12.56
CA ASP A 11 -6.64 -4.32 11.43
C ASP A 11 -7.46 -4.33 10.12
N LEU A 12 -6.87 -3.90 9.01
CA LEU A 12 -7.54 -3.85 7.72
C LEU A 12 -7.39 -5.18 6.97
N TRP A 13 -6.17 -5.70 6.89
CA TRP A 13 -5.81 -6.83 6.03
C TRP A 13 -6.17 -8.15 6.72
N ASP A 14 -6.77 -9.06 5.96
CA ASP A 14 -7.31 -10.35 6.42
C ASP A 14 -8.33 -10.28 7.58
N THR A 15 -8.70 -9.07 8.00
CA THR A 15 -9.73 -8.81 9.01
C THR A 15 -10.97 -8.18 8.36
N ILE A 16 -10.76 -7.21 7.44
CA ILE A 16 -11.84 -6.50 6.74
C ILE A 16 -11.80 -6.79 5.24
N VAL A 17 -10.62 -6.77 4.63
CA VAL A 17 -10.43 -7.11 3.21
C VAL A 17 -9.55 -8.36 3.09
N VAL A 18 -9.87 -9.22 2.14
CA VAL A 18 -9.11 -10.44 1.84
C VAL A 18 -7.87 -10.03 1.06
N ASP A 19 -6.69 -10.26 1.61
CA ASP A 19 -5.44 -9.86 0.98
C ASP A 19 -5.25 -10.56 -0.39
N ASP A 20 -4.64 -9.85 -1.33
CA ASP A 20 -4.37 -10.27 -2.72
C ASP A 20 -5.57 -10.82 -3.54
N SER A 21 -6.80 -10.73 -3.04
CA SER A 21 -8.01 -11.19 -3.75
C SER A 21 -8.27 -10.44 -5.06
N ASP A 22 -7.66 -9.28 -5.25
CA ASP A 22 -7.67 -8.52 -6.49
C ASP A 22 -6.78 -9.10 -7.60
N GLU A 23 -5.74 -9.89 -7.29
CA GLU A 23 -4.81 -10.43 -8.30
C GLU A 23 -5.54 -11.35 -9.30
N ALA A 24 -6.48 -12.18 -8.84
CA ALA A 24 -7.29 -13.02 -9.73
C ALA A 24 -8.20 -12.17 -10.65
N LYS A 25 -8.74 -11.07 -10.13
CA LYS A 25 -9.55 -10.12 -10.91
C LYS A 25 -8.68 -9.39 -11.94
N ARG A 26 -7.48 -8.94 -11.56
CA ARG A 26 -6.49 -8.32 -12.45
C ARG A 26 -6.12 -9.27 -13.59
N GLN A 27 -5.82 -10.52 -13.28
CA GLN A 27 -5.49 -11.55 -14.27
C GLN A 27 -6.65 -11.76 -15.26
N ALA A 28 -7.90 -11.82 -14.79
CA ALA A 28 -9.08 -11.97 -15.66
C ALA A 28 -9.29 -10.75 -16.59
N MET A 29 -8.82 -9.57 -16.20
CA MET A 29 -8.82 -8.35 -17.02
C MET A 29 -7.63 -8.27 -18.00
N GLY A 30 -6.72 -9.24 -17.98
CA GLY A 30 -5.50 -9.23 -18.79
C GLY A 30 -4.45 -8.22 -18.30
N LEU A 31 -4.58 -7.73 -17.05
CA LEU A 31 -3.61 -6.85 -16.42
C LEU A 31 -2.43 -7.67 -15.87
N PRO A 32 -1.21 -7.10 -15.82
CA PRO A 32 -0.12 -7.73 -15.11
C PRO A 32 -0.38 -7.73 -13.59
N SER A 33 0.27 -8.67 -12.90
CA SER A 33 0.23 -8.70 -11.43
C SER A 33 0.77 -7.40 -10.85
N LYS A 34 0.33 -7.04 -9.64
CA LYS A 34 0.82 -5.82 -8.96
C LYS A 34 2.34 -5.86 -8.82
N ARG A 35 2.88 -7.03 -8.45
CA ARG A 35 4.33 -7.28 -8.36
C ARG A 35 5.06 -6.91 -9.66
N LEU A 36 4.55 -7.35 -10.81
CA LEU A 36 5.13 -7.02 -12.11
C LEU A 36 4.91 -5.55 -12.47
N GLN A 37 3.70 -5.02 -12.25
CA GLN A 37 3.37 -3.66 -12.64
C GLN A 37 4.19 -2.61 -11.89
N ARG A 38 4.44 -2.77 -10.58
CA ARG A 38 5.35 -1.91 -9.81
C ARG A 38 6.73 -1.80 -10.48
N ARG A 39 7.31 -2.95 -10.85
CA ARG A 39 8.62 -3.04 -11.52
C ARG A 39 8.60 -2.35 -12.88
N LEU A 40 7.53 -2.54 -13.66
CA LEU A 40 7.37 -1.89 -14.97
C LEU A 40 7.23 -0.37 -14.85
N LEU A 41 6.44 0.13 -13.89
CA LEU A 41 6.26 1.57 -13.67
C LEU A 41 7.59 2.28 -13.37
N LEU A 42 8.38 1.75 -12.44
CA LEU A 42 9.69 2.33 -12.12
C LEU A 42 10.67 2.20 -13.29
N TRP A 43 10.73 1.04 -13.94
CA TRP A 43 11.61 0.84 -15.09
C TRP A 43 11.31 1.86 -16.20
N GLN A 44 10.03 2.03 -16.56
CA GLN A 44 9.61 3.02 -17.57
C GLN A 44 9.95 4.45 -17.14
N ALA A 45 9.83 4.78 -15.86
CA ALA A 45 10.20 6.10 -15.36
C ALA A 45 11.71 6.37 -15.52
N LEU A 46 12.54 5.41 -15.18
CA LEU A 46 14.00 5.53 -15.25
C LEU A 46 14.51 5.51 -16.70
N ASP A 47 13.96 4.64 -17.55
CA ASP A 47 14.45 4.44 -18.93
C ASP A 47 14.29 5.69 -19.81
N ARG A 48 13.34 6.59 -19.46
CA ARG A 48 13.19 7.91 -20.11
C ARG A 48 14.38 8.85 -19.90
N HIS A 49 15.10 8.72 -18.79
CA HIS A 49 16.25 9.57 -18.45
C HIS A 49 17.56 8.90 -18.82
N GLN A 50 17.71 7.63 -18.43
CA GLN A 50 18.86 6.83 -18.76
C GLN A 50 18.50 5.35 -18.70
N SER A 51 18.84 4.63 -19.77
CA SER A 51 18.49 3.23 -19.84
C SER A 51 19.00 2.42 -18.64
N VAL A 52 18.14 1.53 -18.16
CA VAL A 52 18.38 0.65 -17.03
C VAL A 52 17.81 -0.72 -17.32
N ASP A 53 18.55 -1.75 -16.93
CA ASP A 53 18.12 -3.13 -17.09
C ASP A 53 16.95 -3.46 -16.15
N GLN A 54 15.89 -4.06 -16.69
CA GLN A 54 14.75 -4.55 -15.93
C GLN A 54 15.14 -5.57 -14.85
N VAL A 55 16.20 -6.36 -15.08
CA VAL A 55 16.71 -7.31 -14.08
C VAL A 55 17.25 -6.55 -12.87
N ARG A 56 17.96 -5.43 -13.10
CA ARG A 56 18.50 -4.60 -12.03
C ARG A 56 17.40 -3.91 -11.22
N VAL A 57 16.37 -3.40 -11.90
CA VAL A 57 15.17 -2.84 -11.24
C VAL A 57 14.47 -3.91 -10.40
N SER A 58 14.28 -5.10 -10.96
CA SER A 58 13.62 -6.22 -10.26
C SER A 58 14.39 -6.65 -9.02
N GLY A 59 15.72 -6.75 -9.09
CA GLY A 59 16.55 -7.10 -7.95
C GLY A 59 16.54 -6.04 -6.83
N ALA A 60 16.48 -4.75 -7.19
CA ALA A 60 16.34 -3.68 -6.20
C ALA A 60 14.96 -3.74 -5.51
N TYR A 61 13.89 -4.02 -6.26
CA TYR A 61 12.58 -4.30 -5.66
C TYR A 61 12.61 -5.50 -4.74
N ASP A 62 13.24 -6.61 -5.14
CA ASP A 62 13.27 -7.83 -4.33
C ASP A 62 13.94 -7.57 -2.96
N ALA A 63 15.06 -6.85 -2.94
CA ALA A 63 15.74 -6.49 -1.70
C ALA A 63 14.88 -5.59 -0.78
N ILE A 64 14.21 -4.58 -1.36
CA ILE A 64 13.37 -3.66 -0.58
C ILE A 64 12.05 -4.30 -0.17
N ASP A 65 11.47 -5.17 -1.00
CA ASP A 65 10.28 -5.96 -0.66
C ASP A 65 10.60 -6.91 0.52
N THR A 66 11.79 -7.54 0.56
CA THR A 66 12.22 -8.33 1.73
C THR A 66 12.28 -7.47 2.99
N ALA A 67 12.94 -6.31 2.95
CA ALA A 67 13.03 -5.41 4.11
C ALA A 67 11.67 -4.85 4.55
N PHE A 68 10.80 -4.54 3.58
CA PHE A 68 9.43 -4.11 3.85
C PHE A 68 8.62 -5.22 4.51
N ASN A 69 8.71 -6.46 4.03
CA ASN A 69 7.99 -7.59 4.61
C ASN A 69 8.41 -7.86 6.06
N GLU A 70 9.71 -7.74 6.37
CA GLU A 70 10.18 -7.82 7.76
C GLU A 70 9.61 -6.68 8.62
N ALA A 71 9.61 -5.44 8.14
CA ALA A 71 9.05 -4.30 8.86
C ALA A 71 7.52 -4.41 9.06
N TRP A 72 6.81 -4.88 8.04
CA TRP A 72 5.36 -5.04 8.09
C TRP A 72 4.96 -6.20 9.01
N HIS A 73 5.58 -7.36 8.84
CA HIS A 73 5.20 -8.57 9.58
C HIS A 73 5.69 -8.54 11.04
N ASP A 74 6.94 -8.15 11.28
CA ASP A 74 7.54 -8.27 12.62
C ASP A 74 7.40 -6.98 13.44
N GLN A 75 7.38 -5.82 12.76
CA GLN A 75 7.34 -4.51 13.42
C GLN A 75 5.97 -3.84 13.31
N HIS A 76 5.03 -4.41 12.55
CA HIS A 76 3.68 -3.87 12.33
C HIS A 76 3.72 -2.44 11.75
N VAL A 77 4.71 -2.16 10.89
CA VAL A 77 4.90 -0.86 10.25
C VAL A 77 4.68 -0.98 8.75
N THR A 78 3.70 -0.25 8.22
CA THR A 78 3.51 -0.08 6.77
C THR A 78 4.24 1.17 6.30
N TRP A 79 5.21 1.01 5.39
CA TRP A 79 5.87 2.15 4.75
C TRP A 79 4.99 2.78 3.66
N PRO A 80 4.98 4.12 3.55
CA PRO A 80 4.48 4.81 2.38
C PRO A 80 5.13 4.33 1.09
N ILE A 81 4.41 4.41 -0.02
CA ILE A 81 4.94 4.07 -1.34
C ILE A 81 6.13 4.96 -1.70
N ALA A 82 6.08 6.26 -1.36
CA ALA A 82 7.18 7.19 -1.55
C ALA A 82 8.48 6.70 -0.88
N ASP A 83 8.44 6.38 0.42
CA ASP A 83 9.59 5.88 1.17
C ASP A 83 10.17 4.59 0.56
N ARG A 84 9.31 3.70 0.05
CA ARG A 84 9.76 2.48 -0.65
C ARG A 84 10.47 2.83 -1.96
N LEU A 85 9.91 3.73 -2.75
CA LEU A 85 10.49 4.14 -4.03
C LEU A 85 11.81 4.91 -3.84
N GLU A 86 11.92 5.77 -2.83
CA GLU A 86 13.18 6.44 -2.48
C GLU A 86 14.29 5.44 -2.17
N LYS A 87 14.01 4.44 -1.32
CA LYS A 87 14.99 3.38 -0.99
C LYS A 87 15.42 2.57 -2.22
N ILE A 88 14.50 2.31 -3.15
CA ILE A 88 14.82 1.60 -4.39
C ILE A 88 15.70 2.48 -5.29
N LEU A 89 15.38 3.77 -5.43
CA LEU A 89 16.16 4.73 -6.21
C LEU A 89 17.59 4.87 -5.64
N ASP A 90 17.72 4.96 -4.32
CA ASP A 90 18.99 4.99 -3.61
C ASP A 90 19.82 3.71 -3.88
N ALA A 91 19.19 2.54 -3.77
CA ALA A 91 19.84 1.25 -4.06
C ALA A 91 20.30 1.13 -5.53
N LEU A 92 19.57 1.75 -6.45
CA LEU A 92 19.92 1.82 -7.87
C LEU A 92 20.96 2.92 -8.17
N GLY A 93 21.24 3.83 -7.23
CA GLY A 93 22.06 5.01 -7.47
C GLY A 93 21.43 5.93 -8.51
N ARG A 94 20.10 6.07 -8.48
CA ARG A 94 19.30 6.86 -9.43
C ARG A 94 18.55 7.97 -8.70
N ASN A 95 18.20 8.99 -9.45
CA ASN A 95 17.25 10.01 -9.02
C ASN A 95 16.24 10.28 -10.15
N LEU A 96 15.13 10.91 -9.78
CA LEU A 96 14.15 11.43 -10.71
C LEU A 96 13.87 12.89 -10.36
N PRO A 97 13.49 13.73 -11.33
CA PRO A 97 12.93 15.04 -11.03
C PRO A 97 11.73 14.92 -10.09
N GLU A 98 11.59 15.86 -9.15
CA GLU A 98 10.57 15.83 -8.09
C GLU A 98 9.16 15.58 -8.64
N GLN A 99 8.77 16.30 -9.70
CA GLN A 99 7.46 16.14 -10.32
C GLN A 99 7.25 14.72 -10.89
N GLU A 100 8.25 14.14 -11.55
CA GLU A 100 8.16 12.78 -12.08
C GLU A 100 8.14 11.73 -10.98
N PHE A 101 8.85 11.97 -9.88
CA PHE A 101 8.80 11.12 -8.70
C PHE A 101 7.38 11.12 -8.08
N LEU A 102 6.77 12.30 -7.93
CA LEU A 102 5.40 12.41 -7.41
C LEU A 102 4.37 11.76 -8.34
N GLU A 103 4.56 11.84 -9.67
CA GLU A 103 3.74 11.13 -10.64
C GLU A 103 3.91 9.60 -10.54
N LEU A 104 5.14 9.14 -10.32
CA LEU A 104 5.41 7.72 -10.11
C LEU A 104 4.76 7.19 -8.83
N VAL A 105 4.81 7.97 -7.74
CA VAL A 105 4.13 7.64 -6.47
C VAL A 105 2.62 7.51 -6.70
N ARG A 106 1.99 8.51 -7.34
CA ARG A 106 0.56 8.46 -7.65
C ARG A 106 0.19 7.25 -8.51
N ALA A 107 0.98 6.97 -9.55
CA ALA A 107 0.73 5.82 -10.42
C ALA A 107 0.80 4.48 -9.67
N HIS A 108 1.67 4.37 -8.65
CA HIS A 108 1.71 3.21 -7.77
C HIS A 108 0.48 3.15 -6.86
N GLU A 109 0.15 4.24 -6.19
CA GLU A 109 -1.01 4.33 -5.29
C GLU A 109 -2.32 3.98 -6.00
N GLU A 110 -2.54 4.53 -7.19
CA GLU A 110 -3.72 4.25 -8.01
C GLU A 110 -3.77 2.77 -8.43
N MET A 111 -2.65 2.22 -8.89
CA MET A 111 -2.56 0.82 -9.33
C MET A 111 -2.85 -0.18 -8.19
N GLU A 112 -2.51 0.15 -6.93
CA GLU A 112 -2.82 -0.69 -5.77
C GLU A 112 -4.33 -0.85 -5.49
N VAL A 113 -5.14 0.15 -5.86
CA VAL A 113 -6.56 0.22 -5.46
C VAL A 113 -7.55 0.21 -6.64
N GLU A 114 -7.07 0.41 -7.88
CA GLU A 114 -7.90 0.43 -9.09
C GLU A 114 -8.74 -0.83 -9.22
N VAL A 115 -8.13 -2.00 -9.03
CA VAL A 115 -8.85 -3.26 -8.88
C VAL A 115 -9.00 -3.52 -7.39
N PHE A 116 -10.17 -3.20 -6.87
CA PHE A 116 -10.43 -3.27 -5.43
C PHE A 116 -10.47 -4.72 -4.92
N PRO A 117 -9.81 -5.06 -3.79
CA PRO A 117 -9.86 -6.38 -3.18
C PRO A 117 -11.25 -6.70 -2.63
N ASP A 118 -11.55 -7.99 -2.47
CA ASP A 118 -12.80 -8.43 -1.87
C ASP A 118 -12.84 -8.14 -0.37
N LEU A 119 -14.03 -7.84 0.14
CA LEU A 119 -14.24 -7.75 1.59
C LEU A 119 -14.38 -9.16 2.16
N VAL A 120 -13.89 -9.37 3.38
CA VAL A 120 -14.14 -10.59 4.14
C VAL A 120 -15.65 -10.80 4.29
N ASP A 121 -16.10 -12.04 4.07
CA ASP A 121 -17.51 -12.40 4.10
C ASP A 121 -18.19 -11.94 5.39
N GLY A 122 -19.35 -11.29 5.24
CA GLY A 122 -20.12 -10.74 6.35
C GLY A 122 -19.63 -9.40 6.91
N CYS A 123 -18.45 -8.88 6.54
CA CYS A 123 -18.03 -7.53 6.95
C CYS A 123 -18.99 -6.46 6.42
N ARG A 124 -19.42 -6.57 5.16
CA ARG A 124 -20.36 -5.63 4.53
C ARG A 124 -21.72 -5.59 5.26
N ASP A 125 -22.31 -6.75 5.53
CA ASP A 125 -23.64 -6.85 6.16
C ASP A 125 -23.61 -6.46 7.64
N ARG A 126 -22.52 -6.79 8.34
CA ARG A 126 -22.36 -6.50 9.77
C ARG A 126 -22.08 -5.03 10.03
N TRP A 127 -21.39 -4.36 9.11
CA TRP A 127 -21.21 -2.91 9.14
C TRP A 127 -22.50 -2.15 8.83
N ALA A 128 -23.27 -2.59 7.83
CA ALA A 128 -24.57 -1.97 7.51
C ALA A 128 -25.54 -2.01 8.71
N ARG A 129 -25.55 -3.12 9.47
CA ARG A 129 -26.37 -3.26 10.69
C ARG A 129 -25.89 -2.41 11.87
N ARG A 130 -24.58 -2.18 12.02
CA ARG A 130 -24.03 -1.32 13.08
C ARG A 130 -24.19 0.17 12.78
N ALA A 131 -24.14 0.59 11.51
CA ALA A 131 -24.34 1.99 11.14
C ALA A 131 -25.75 2.52 11.46
N THR A 132 -26.74 1.62 11.54
CA THR A 132 -28.12 1.94 11.98
C THR A 132 -28.30 1.97 13.50
N GLU A 133 -27.29 1.54 14.26
CA GLU A 133 -27.25 1.65 15.72
C GLU A 133 -26.41 2.89 16.11
N LYS A 134 -26.89 3.71 17.05
CA LYS A 134 -26.34 5.03 17.44
C LYS A 134 -24.79 5.10 17.38
N PRO A 135 -24.20 6.09 16.67
CA PRO A 135 -22.76 6.09 16.38
C PRO A 135 -21.93 6.37 17.65
N ARG A 136 -21.05 5.45 18.02
CA ARG A 136 -19.86 5.76 18.83
C ARG A 136 -18.71 5.93 17.85
N GLY A 137 -18.01 7.06 17.94
CA GLY A 137 -17.11 7.57 16.91
C GLY A 137 -16.10 6.55 16.37
N LEU A 138 -16.00 6.49 15.05
CA LEU A 138 -14.96 5.75 14.33
C LEU A 138 -13.78 6.70 14.09
N ARG A 139 -12.57 6.28 14.48
CA ARG A 139 -11.31 6.94 14.12
C ARG A 139 -10.40 5.87 13.53
N GLY A 140 -10.09 5.98 12.24
CA GLY A 140 -9.00 5.23 11.63
C GLY A 140 -7.68 5.86 12.04
N GLU A 141 -6.71 5.05 12.45
CA GLU A 141 -5.36 5.52 12.72
C GLU A 141 -4.63 5.69 11.38
N ASN A 142 -4.65 6.92 10.86
CA ASN A 142 -3.53 7.39 10.03
C ASN A 142 -2.51 7.96 11.01
N SER A 143 -1.32 7.35 11.10
CA SER A 143 -0.17 7.86 11.86
C SER A 143 0.03 9.35 11.59
N PRO A 144 -0.21 10.26 12.54
CA PRO A 144 0.17 11.64 12.40
C PRO A 144 1.60 11.78 12.90
N SER A 145 2.53 12.00 11.98
CA SER A 145 3.84 12.57 12.27
C SER A 145 3.65 13.77 13.20
N SER A 146 4.26 13.72 14.39
CA SER A 146 4.03 14.71 15.43
C SER A 146 4.49 16.10 14.95
N CYS A 147 3.55 17.02 14.74
CA CYS A 147 3.83 18.45 14.78
C CYS A 147 3.34 18.97 16.13
N ARG A 148 4.27 19.06 17.08
CA ARG A 148 4.12 19.86 18.29
C ARG A 148 4.17 21.33 17.89
N LEU A 149 3.13 22.09 18.20
CA LEU A 149 3.21 23.54 18.31
C LEU A 149 2.94 23.91 19.78
N HIS A 150 3.80 24.80 20.27
CA HIS A 150 3.85 25.37 21.61
C HIS A 150 2.57 26.12 22.01
#